data_AF-A0A564U2Z0-F1
#
_entry.id   AF-A0A564U2Z0-F1
#
_cell.length_a   1.000
_cell.length_b   1.000
_cell.length_c   1.000
_cell.angle_alpha   90.00
_cell.angle_beta   90.00
_cell.angle_gamma   90.00
#
_symmetry.space_group_name_H-M   'P 1'
#
loop_
_entity.id
_entity.type
_entity.pdbx_description
1 polymer ?
#
loop_
_entity_poly.entity_id
_entity_poly.type
_entity_poly.pdbx_seq_one_letter_code
_entity_poly.pdbx_strand_id
1 'polypeptide(L)'
;MRKRKFWKTGVAIAVVLSMQTDVAVYAVNTDGEVQVTQENDITQEDNEAAVIEEKNPETADAEVDSTEENVTEDVLTVEYDTEMQAPAAEEKQVGWKKEDDGWYYYNNDGNLKTGWLQLGETYYYLDGNDPEHPGRMACDEKKTINGYNYFFNTSGAMQTGWVRRPEGWYYAYPGGNQQFGWLQIGNNYYYLDKNDEYSGRMVADEKKTINGYNYFFEGGGVMQTGWVRRPEGWYYAYPGGNQRFGWVKTGGYWYYLDQNNEEYSGLMVHDQTLIIGNTEYVFKSGGAMYTGWRYVSGEGYYYYDENSGQKISGWKSVNGNWYYLDPSNNKIMVSNSWKQINGYWYYFVSSGEMAKGWKYINGNYYYLANDGVMRTGWQDIDGYRYYFYKENEAGGWGVMAHDTTINGIAIDSSGHTKIYSTRMAVFSTVSTNNANGTYNMTRALQSFNQVVLQPGQTLSFFAVAGPCGKAQGYKEAGVVGGTGYGGGICQASTTLYGAAIRAGMTIVQRRNHSVPSTYVPIGQDAMVDYGSSDLKFRNDFNFPVKIVTYVSGKTLYAEIWGLQPTWYDYINVSSWSTGAKSAAACRYYIKNGSVVKTEQLPSSYYK
;
A
#
# COMPACT_ATOMS: atom_id res chain seq x y z
N MET A 1 -34.65 -14.88 17.18
CA MET A 1 -33.73 -16.05 17.07
C MET A 1 -32.73 -15.99 18.22
N ARG A 2 -32.30 -17.12 18.81
CA ARG A 2 -31.33 -17.14 19.93
C ARG A 2 -29.88 -17.05 19.40
N LYS A 3 -29.04 -16.21 20.00
CA LYS A 3 -27.59 -16.19 19.75
C LYS A 3 -26.96 -17.48 20.30
N ARG A 4 -26.00 -18.06 19.57
CA ARG A 4 -25.05 -19.08 20.06
C ARG A 4 -23.64 -18.65 19.64
N LYS A 5 -22.76 -18.39 20.62
CA LYS A 5 -21.31 -18.40 20.38
C LYS A 5 -20.84 -19.86 20.44
N PHE A 6 -19.99 -20.28 19.51
CA PHE A 6 -19.23 -21.52 19.66
C PHE A 6 -17.94 -21.22 20.43
N TRP A 7 -17.54 -22.14 21.31
CA TRP A 7 -16.16 -22.28 21.76
C TRP A 7 -15.55 -23.49 21.05
N LYS A 8 -14.26 -23.42 20.70
CA LYS A 8 -13.44 -24.59 20.41
C LYS A 8 -12.26 -24.59 21.37
N THR A 9 -12.23 -25.58 22.25
CA THR A 9 -11.07 -25.88 23.09
C THR A 9 -9.97 -26.53 22.24
N GLY A 10 -8.76 -25.99 22.29
CA GLY A 10 -7.55 -26.69 21.88
C GLY A 10 -6.73 -27.02 23.12
N VAL A 11 -6.31 -28.28 23.27
CA VAL A 11 -5.35 -28.69 24.31
C VAL A 11 -3.99 -28.78 23.66
N ALA A 12 -3.02 -28.04 24.20
CA ALA A 12 -1.60 -28.19 23.87
C ALA A 12 -0.90 -28.94 25.01
N ILE A 13 -0.15 -29.98 24.68
CA ILE A 13 0.79 -30.62 25.62
C ILE A 13 2.11 -29.86 25.52
N ALA A 14 2.55 -29.28 26.62
CA ALA A 14 3.85 -28.64 26.72
C ALA A 14 4.90 -29.65 27.21
N VAL A 15 6.12 -29.54 26.68
CA VAL A 15 7.34 -29.97 27.38
C VAL A 15 8.13 -28.69 27.67
N VAL A 16 8.59 -28.56 28.91
CA VAL A 16 9.14 -27.31 29.44
C VAL A 16 10.66 -27.37 29.47
N LEU A 17 11.32 -26.33 28.95
CA LEU A 17 12.50 -25.76 29.59
C LEU A 17 12.23 -24.30 29.91
N SER A 18 12.15 -24.02 31.21
CA SER A 18 12.23 -22.70 31.84
C SER A 18 13.72 -22.41 32.16
N MET A 19 14.17 -21.22 32.56
CA MET A 19 13.55 -20.08 33.26
C MET A 19 14.03 -18.74 32.64
N GLN A 20 13.16 -17.72 32.47
CA GLN A 20 12.99 -16.51 33.32
C GLN A 20 14.20 -15.54 33.32
N THR A 21 14.07 -14.20 33.40
CA THR A 21 12.95 -13.21 33.30
C THR A 21 13.61 -11.84 32.93
N ASP A 22 12.96 -10.71 32.65
CA ASP A 22 11.59 -10.22 32.91
C ASP A 22 10.98 -9.47 31.71
N VAL A 23 9.68 -9.13 31.79
CA VAL A 23 8.93 -8.41 30.74
C VAL A 23 8.17 -7.22 31.32
N ALA A 24 8.35 -6.03 30.73
CA ALA A 24 7.46 -4.90 30.94
C ALA A 24 6.42 -4.82 29.79
N VAL A 25 5.15 -4.55 30.13
CA VAL A 25 4.03 -4.51 29.17
C VAL A 25 3.54 -3.08 29.00
N TYR A 26 3.33 -2.66 27.75
CA TYR A 26 2.58 -1.46 27.41
C TYR A 26 1.39 -1.81 26.52
N ALA A 27 0.21 -1.30 26.88
CA ALA A 27 -1.02 -1.47 26.11
C ALA A 27 -1.24 -0.28 25.17
N VAL A 28 -1.75 -0.54 23.97
CA VAL A 28 -2.10 0.49 22.99
C VAL A 28 -3.57 0.87 23.16
N ASN A 29 -3.83 2.16 23.41
CA ASN A 29 -5.14 2.75 23.17
C ASN A 29 -5.17 3.40 21.78
N THR A 30 -6.35 3.42 21.16
CA THR A 30 -6.62 4.24 19.98
C THR A 30 -6.85 5.69 20.37
N ASP A 31 -7.03 6.54 19.35
CA ASP A 31 -7.26 7.98 19.44
C ASP A 31 -5.96 8.74 19.78
N GLY A 32 -5.67 9.91 19.22
CA GLY A 32 -6.39 10.66 18.20
C GLY A 32 -5.94 12.12 18.25
N GLU A 33 -5.16 12.56 17.26
CA GLU A 33 -4.47 13.86 17.20
C GLU A 33 -3.35 14.08 18.25
N VAL A 34 -2.21 14.62 17.80
CA VAL A 34 -1.25 15.36 18.64
C VAL A 34 -0.71 16.54 17.83
N GLN A 35 -1.05 17.75 18.26
CA GLN A 35 -0.31 18.98 17.94
C GLN A 35 0.78 19.16 19.01
N VAL A 36 1.94 19.73 18.67
CA VAL A 36 2.94 20.17 19.67
C VAL A 36 3.42 21.56 19.32
N THR A 37 3.24 22.49 20.26
CA THR A 37 3.79 23.84 20.24
C THR A 37 5.00 23.95 21.18
N GLN A 38 5.56 25.15 21.28
CA GLN A 38 6.94 25.46 21.66
C GLN A 38 7.18 25.62 23.18
N GLU A 39 8.46 25.86 23.53
CA GLU A 39 8.99 26.50 24.76
C GLU A 39 8.97 25.68 26.07
N ASN A 40 9.90 25.82 27.03
CA ASN A 40 11.31 26.23 27.16
C ASN A 40 11.58 26.33 28.70
N ASP A 41 12.85 26.32 29.11
CA ASP A 41 13.40 26.84 30.39
C ASP A 41 12.90 26.21 31.72
N ILE A 42 13.77 25.92 32.71
CA ILE A 42 14.39 26.89 33.63
C ILE A 42 15.56 26.23 34.42
N THR A 43 16.72 26.91 34.44
CA THR A 43 17.80 27.09 35.48
C THR A 43 18.06 26.02 36.60
N GLN A 44 19.25 25.86 37.22
CA GLN A 44 20.51 26.64 37.22
C GLN A 44 21.72 25.82 37.74
N GLU A 45 22.92 26.40 37.56
CA GLU A 45 24.16 26.43 38.40
C GLU A 45 24.10 25.86 39.85
N ASP A 46 25.19 25.40 40.50
CA ASP A 46 26.62 25.57 40.20
C ASP A 46 27.59 24.58 40.92
N ASN A 47 28.90 24.77 40.69
CA ASN A 47 30.07 24.50 41.55
C ASN A 47 30.84 23.15 41.53
N GLU A 48 32.06 23.29 41.01
CA GLU A 48 33.37 22.89 41.58
C GLU A 48 33.83 21.42 41.58
N ALA A 49 35.15 21.28 41.38
CA ALA A 49 35.87 20.04 41.11
C ALA A 49 36.78 19.61 42.28
N ALA A 50 37.04 18.30 42.39
CA ALA A 50 38.35 17.81 42.85
C ALA A 50 38.62 16.35 42.42
N VAL A 51 39.72 16.19 41.66
CA VAL A 51 40.77 15.15 41.75
C VAL A 51 40.40 13.75 42.32
N ILE A 52 40.29 12.80 41.39
CA ILE A 52 41.00 11.50 41.34
C ILE A 52 41.61 10.96 42.66
N GLU A 53 41.15 9.79 43.12
CA GLU A 53 42.01 8.60 43.25
C GLU A 53 41.16 7.31 43.34
N GLU A 54 41.28 6.42 42.35
CA GLU A 54 40.80 5.03 42.47
C GLU A 54 41.91 4.18 43.08
N LYS A 55 41.60 3.41 44.13
CA LYS A 55 42.52 2.40 44.64
C LYS A 55 41.80 1.20 45.25
N ASN A 56 41.70 0.12 44.49
CA ASN A 56 41.33 -1.22 44.94
C ASN A 56 41.67 -2.23 43.81
N PRO A 57 41.78 -3.54 44.07
CA PRO A 57 41.76 -4.21 45.38
C PRO A 57 43.01 -5.04 45.67
N GLU A 58 43.15 -5.42 46.93
CA GLU A 58 44.00 -6.54 47.35
C GLU A 58 43.40 -7.89 46.90
N THR A 59 44.24 -8.91 46.76
CA THR A 59 43.82 -10.31 46.76
C THR A 59 44.42 -11.01 47.98
N ALA A 60 43.60 -11.79 48.68
CA ALA A 60 44.01 -12.69 49.77
C ALA A 60 45.07 -13.72 49.27
N ASP A 61 45.81 -14.44 50.12
CA ASP A 61 45.30 -15.23 51.25
C ASP A 61 46.39 -15.67 52.27
N ALA A 62 45.89 -16.19 53.40
CA ALA A 62 46.55 -17.12 54.33
C ALA A 62 47.83 -16.70 55.09
N GLU A 63 47.65 -16.33 56.37
CA GLU A 63 48.65 -16.59 57.42
C GLU A 63 48.70 -18.10 57.75
N VAL A 64 49.89 -18.61 58.10
CA VAL A 64 50.05 -19.83 58.90
C VAL A 64 51.16 -19.59 59.94
N ASP A 65 50.82 -19.85 61.21
CA ASP A 65 51.67 -19.69 62.39
C ASP A 65 52.59 -20.90 62.64
N SER A 66 53.84 -20.64 63.05
CA SER A 66 54.61 -21.56 63.92
C SER A 66 55.72 -20.83 64.70
N THR A 67 55.80 -21.14 65.99
CA THR A 67 56.53 -20.39 67.04
C THR A 67 57.97 -20.87 67.31
N GLU A 68 58.84 -19.90 67.63
CA GLU A 68 59.84 -19.88 68.72
C GLU A 68 61.05 -20.85 68.82
N GLU A 69 62.19 -20.26 69.26
CA GLU A 69 63.27 -20.83 70.09
C GLU A 69 64.17 -21.99 69.54
N ASN A 70 65.43 -22.23 70.00
CA ASN A 70 66.27 -21.49 70.96
C ASN A 70 67.80 -21.58 70.65
N VAL A 71 68.49 -20.45 70.85
CA VAL A 71 69.80 -20.18 71.51
C VAL A 71 70.79 -21.33 71.85
N THR A 72 72.08 -21.12 71.52
CA THR A 72 73.28 -21.05 72.42
C THR A 72 74.49 -20.56 71.59
N GLU A 73 75.05 -19.36 71.83
CA GLU A 73 76.18 -19.05 72.75
C GLU A 73 77.59 -19.47 72.27
N ASP A 74 78.52 -18.50 72.17
CA ASP A 74 79.79 -18.53 72.91
C ASP A 74 80.33 -17.08 73.11
N VAL A 75 81.30 -16.87 74.02
CA VAL A 75 81.41 -15.61 74.81
C VAL A 75 82.84 -15.01 74.94
N LEU A 76 82.92 -13.69 74.75
CA LEU A 76 83.94 -12.68 75.18
C LEU A 76 85.47 -12.97 75.19
N THR A 77 86.21 -12.09 74.49
CA THR A 77 87.59 -11.58 74.82
C THR A 77 88.76 -12.61 74.76
N VAL A 78 90.06 -12.29 74.70
CA VAL A 78 90.96 -11.10 74.88
C VAL A 78 92.26 -11.36 74.02
N GLU A 79 93.19 -10.47 73.64
CA GLU A 79 93.40 -9.00 73.69
C GLU A 79 94.57 -8.58 72.72
N TYR A 80 94.88 -7.27 72.65
CA TYR A 80 96.14 -6.60 72.21
C TYR A 80 96.81 -6.79 70.81
N ASP A 81 96.91 -5.64 70.12
CA ASP A 81 98.13 -4.98 69.59
C ASP A 81 98.56 -4.93 68.10
N THR A 82 99.14 -3.76 67.78
CA THR A 82 99.95 -3.34 66.63
C THR A 82 99.34 -3.22 65.22
N GLU A 83 99.30 -1.96 64.80
CA GLU A 83 99.33 -1.39 63.46
C GLU A 83 99.87 -2.27 62.31
N MET A 84 99.17 -2.25 61.17
CA MET A 84 99.80 -1.80 59.92
C MET A 84 98.77 -1.19 58.96
N GLN A 85 99.15 -0.08 58.32
CA GLN A 85 98.28 0.74 57.48
C GLN A 85 98.10 0.13 56.09
N ALA A 86 96.88 -0.28 55.74
CA ALA A 86 96.50 -0.60 54.36
C ALA A 86 96.13 0.69 53.59
N PRO A 87 96.46 0.81 52.29
CA PRO A 87 96.09 1.97 51.49
C PRO A 87 94.58 2.03 51.24
N ALA A 88 94.05 3.24 51.03
CA ALA A 88 92.68 3.42 50.59
C ALA A 88 92.46 2.72 49.24
N ALA A 89 91.39 1.93 49.14
CA ALA A 89 90.92 1.44 47.85
C ALA A 89 90.38 2.62 47.03
N GLU A 90 90.73 2.69 45.75
CA GLU A 90 90.05 3.59 44.82
C GLU A 90 88.58 3.19 44.74
N GLU A 91 87.66 4.12 45.04
CA GLU A 91 86.24 3.90 44.82
C GLU A 91 85.98 3.73 43.32
N LYS A 92 85.85 2.47 42.89
CA LYS A 92 85.40 2.15 41.54
C LYS A 92 84.03 2.80 41.32
N GLN A 93 83.96 3.74 40.38
CA GLN A 93 82.70 4.38 40.04
C GLN A 93 81.77 3.36 39.38
N VAL A 94 80.62 3.11 40.01
CA VAL A 94 79.62 2.11 39.61
C VAL A 94 78.26 2.76 39.42
N GLY A 95 77.43 2.20 38.55
CA GLY A 95 76.14 2.76 38.18
C GLY A 95 76.24 3.87 37.14
N TRP A 96 75.28 4.81 37.18
CA TRP A 96 75.20 5.93 36.25
C TRP A 96 76.24 7.01 36.52
N LYS A 97 76.96 7.42 35.47
CA LYS A 97 77.90 8.55 35.47
C LYS A 97 77.49 9.51 34.35
N LYS A 98 77.49 10.81 34.64
CA LYS A 98 77.36 11.85 33.61
C LYS A 98 78.75 12.38 33.26
N GLU A 99 79.00 12.53 31.97
CA GLU A 99 80.19 13.19 31.40
C GLU A 99 79.75 14.37 30.53
N ASP A 100 80.69 15.12 29.94
CA ASP A 100 80.39 16.39 29.25
C ASP A 100 79.56 16.20 27.96
N ASP A 101 79.58 15.00 27.41
CA ASP A 101 78.97 14.53 26.16
C ASP A 101 77.66 13.74 26.37
N GLY A 102 77.44 13.11 27.53
CA GLY A 102 76.27 12.29 27.79
C GLY A 102 76.26 11.54 29.12
N TRP A 103 75.51 10.44 29.17
CA TRP A 103 75.48 9.50 30.30
C TRP A 103 76.10 8.17 29.91
N TYR A 104 76.82 7.57 30.86
CA TYR A 104 77.43 6.25 30.76
C TYR A 104 77.03 5.41 31.98
N TYR A 105 77.16 4.08 31.88
CA TYR A 105 76.90 3.16 32.99
C TYR A 105 78.10 2.26 33.22
N TYR A 106 78.49 2.08 34.48
CA TYR A 106 79.58 1.20 34.88
C TYR A 106 79.02 0.04 35.72
N ASN A 107 79.37 -1.19 35.34
CA ASN A 107 78.99 -2.39 36.08
C ASN A 107 79.70 -2.41 37.45
N ASN A 108 79.21 -3.23 38.39
CA ASN A 108 79.73 -3.31 39.76
C ASN A 108 81.26 -3.60 39.83
N ASP A 109 81.84 -4.22 38.79
CA ASP A 109 83.28 -4.48 38.68
C ASP A 109 84.12 -3.24 38.30
N GLY A 110 83.49 -2.09 38.03
CA GLY A 110 84.08 -0.87 37.47
C GLY A 110 84.23 -0.86 35.95
N ASN A 111 83.75 -1.90 35.25
CA ASN A 111 83.83 -2.00 33.78
C ASN A 111 82.66 -1.26 33.11
N LEU A 112 82.94 -0.49 32.06
CA LEU A 112 81.92 0.20 31.25
C LEU A 112 80.91 -0.79 30.65
N LYS A 113 79.63 -0.46 30.73
CA LYS A 113 78.51 -1.24 30.18
C LYS A 113 78.17 -0.75 28.77
N THR A 114 78.10 -1.68 27.82
CA THR A 114 77.62 -1.44 26.45
C THR A 114 76.42 -2.34 26.11
N GLY A 115 75.71 -1.98 25.05
CA GLY A 115 74.47 -2.64 24.61
C GLY A 115 73.30 -2.35 25.54
N TRP A 116 72.31 -3.25 25.55
CA TRP A 116 71.12 -3.13 26.38
C TRP A 116 71.45 -3.27 27.88
N LEU A 117 70.86 -2.38 28.68
CA LEU A 117 70.82 -2.39 30.14
C LEU A 117 69.36 -2.36 30.58
N GLN A 118 69.00 -3.17 31.58
CA GLN A 118 67.68 -3.16 32.20
C GLN A 118 67.84 -2.81 33.68
N LEU A 119 67.05 -1.85 34.17
CA LEU A 119 66.97 -1.44 35.56
C LEU A 119 65.49 -1.44 35.98
N GLY A 120 65.08 -2.45 36.74
CA GLY A 120 63.66 -2.73 36.98
C GLY A 120 62.94 -3.05 35.67
N GLU A 121 61.87 -2.33 35.38
CA GLU A 121 61.10 -2.44 34.13
C GLU A 121 61.67 -1.55 33.00
N THR A 122 62.60 -0.65 33.30
CA THR A 122 63.12 0.32 32.33
C THR A 122 64.32 -0.23 31.57
N TYR A 123 64.25 -0.15 30.24
CA TYR A 123 65.37 -0.48 29.35
C TYR A 123 66.10 0.77 28.86
N TYR A 124 67.42 0.66 28.77
CA TYR A 124 68.35 1.67 28.28
C TYR A 124 69.30 1.02 27.26
N TYR A 125 69.87 1.80 26.34
CA TYR A 125 70.88 1.32 25.41
C TYR A 125 72.13 2.20 25.47
N LEU A 126 73.28 1.57 25.74
CA LEU A 126 74.60 2.18 25.85
C LEU A 126 75.38 1.85 24.57
N ASP A 127 75.58 2.82 23.67
CA ASP A 127 76.00 2.50 22.31
C ASP A 127 77.51 2.24 22.17
N GLY A 128 77.92 1.00 22.43
CA GLY A 128 79.30 0.55 22.25
C GLY A 128 79.82 0.57 20.81
N ASN A 129 78.98 0.93 19.83
CA ASN A 129 79.37 1.10 18.43
C ASN A 129 79.51 2.58 18.01
N ASP A 130 79.22 3.54 18.90
CA ASP A 130 79.49 4.95 18.64
C ASP A 130 81.03 5.15 18.55
N PRO A 131 81.57 5.59 17.41
CA PRO A 131 83.01 5.67 17.20
C PRO A 131 83.67 6.89 17.85
N GLU A 132 82.87 7.86 18.29
CA GLU A 132 83.33 9.08 18.98
C GLU A 132 83.10 8.96 20.49
N HIS A 133 81.98 8.33 20.89
CA HIS A 133 81.49 8.27 22.27
C HIS A 133 81.07 6.83 22.68
N PRO A 134 81.98 5.83 22.64
CA PRO A 134 81.64 4.41 22.79
C PRO A 134 81.05 4.09 24.16
N GLY A 135 79.80 3.65 24.17
CA GLY A 135 79.03 3.32 25.37
C GLY A 135 78.10 4.45 25.87
N ARG A 136 78.02 5.58 25.16
CA ARG A 136 77.10 6.67 25.51
C ARG A 136 75.65 6.20 25.44
N MET A 137 74.85 6.59 26.44
CA MET A 137 73.42 6.32 26.48
C MET A 137 72.69 6.99 25.31
N ALA A 138 71.85 6.23 24.62
CA ALA A 138 70.90 6.78 23.65
C ALA A 138 69.78 7.52 24.39
N CYS A 139 69.59 8.81 24.10
CA CYS A 139 68.59 9.65 24.77
C CYS A 139 67.97 10.69 23.83
N ASP A 140 66.67 10.93 24.03
CA ASP A 140 65.75 11.73 23.19
C ASP A 140 65.75 11.42 21.68
N GLU A 141 66.28 10.27 21.28
CA GLU A 141 66.53 9.93 19.88
C GLU A 141 65.69 8.73 19.36
N LYS A 142 65.89 8.42 18.08
CA LYS A 142 65.41 7.20 17.41
C LYS A 142 66.65 6.42 16.95
N LYS A 143 66.99 5.33 17.62
CA LYS A 143 68.20 4.54 17.35
C LYS A 143 67.86 3.27 16.57
N THR A 144 68.60 2.95 15.52
CA THR A 144 68.51 1.64 14.85
C THR A 144 69.49 0.66 15.51
N ILE A 145 68.97 -0.40 16.13
CA ILE A 145 69.74 -1.42 16.85
C ILE A 145 69.38 -2.79 16.25
N ASN A 146 70.38 -3.52 15.74
CA ASN A 146 70.19 -4.84 15.09
C ASN A 146 69.11 -4.86 13.98
N GLY A 147 68.95 -3.75 13.26
CA GLY A 147 67.97 -3.60 12.17
C GLY A 147 66.56 -3.16 12.60
N TYR A 148 66.29 -3.03 13.90
CA TYR A 148 65.04 -2.51 14.44
C TYR A 148 65.22 -1.09 14.96
N ASN A 149 64.20 -0.23 14.80
CA ASN A 149 64.23 1.13 15.35
C ASN A 149 63.62 1.14 16.75
N TYR A 150 64.27 1.83 17.68
CA TYR A 150 63.82 2.04 19.05
C TYR A 150 63.78 3.54 19.35
N PHE A 151 62.87 3.97 20.22
CA PHE A 151 62.75 5.36 20.65
C PHE A 151 63.16 5.48 22.11
N PHE A 152 63.93 6.53 22.44
CA PHE A 152 64.35 6.84 23.81
C PHE A 152 63.87 8.24 24.18
N ASN A 153 63.43 8.44 25.42
CA ASN A 153 63.07 9.77 25.92
C ASN A 153 64.30 10.53 26.44
N THR A 154 64.08 11.73 26.99
CA THR A 154 65.13 12.61 27.55
C THR A 154 65.91 12.03 28.73
N SER A 155 65.40 11.00 29.42
CA SER A 155 66.15 10.26 30.45
C SER A 155 66.83 8.99 29.94
N GLY A 156 66.77 8.72 28.63
CA GLY A 156 67.32 7.51 28.00
C GLY A 156 66.49 6.25 28.21
N ALA A 157 65.29 6.36 28.77
CA ALA A 157 64.37 5.24 28.90
C ALA A 157 63.73 4.91 27.55
N MET A 158 63.85 3.64 27.14
CA MET A 158 63.19 3.09 25.96
C MET A 158 61.68 3.26 26.05
N GLN A 159 61.05 3.72 24.98
CA GLN A 159 59.62 3.98 24.90
C GLN A 159 58.87 2.81 24.26
N THR A 160 57.66 2.54 24.75
CA THR A 160 56.72 1.54 24.24
C THR A 160 55.33 2.17 24.07
N GLY A 161 54.49 1.61 23.20
CA GLY A 161 53.19 2.19 22.87
C GLY A 161 53.31 3.42 21.96
N TRP A 162 52.45 4.42 22.18
CA TRP A 162 52.42 5.65 21.38
C TRP A 162 53.55 6.61 21.75
N VAL A 163 54.41 6.92 20.78
CA VAL A 163 55.55 7.85 20.93
C VAL A 163 55.29 9.10 20.09
N ARG A 164 55.31 10.29 20.72
CA ARG A 164 55.18 11.57 20.01
C ARG A 164 56.55 12.17 19.70
N ARG A 165 56.73 12.63 18.46
CA ARG A 165 57.86 13.43 17.99
C ARG A 165 57.34 14.70 17.30
N PRO A 166 58.17 15.72 16.99
CA PRO A 166 57.70 16.98 16.40
C PRO A 166 56.90 16.81 15.10
N GLU A 167 57.25 15.82 14.27
CA GLU A 167 56.60 15.48 13.00
C GLU A 167 55.29 14.72 13.13
N GLY A 168 54.97 14.14 14.30
CA GLY A 168 53.77 13.32 14.50
C GLY A 168 53.92 12.17 15.51
N TRP A 169 53.00 11.21 15.42
CA TRP A 169 52.97 10.03 16.28
C TRP A 169 53.60 8.81 15.60
N TYR A 170 54.21 7.95 16.42
CA TYR A 170 54.75 6.64 16.06
C TYR A 170 54.24 5.60 17.06
N TYR A 171 54.33 4.32 16.72
CA TYR A 171 54.06 3.23 17.66
C TYR A 171 55.27 2.32 17.83
N ALA A 172 55.58 1.97 19.07
CA ALA A 172 56.55 0.95 19.46
C ALA A 172 55.82 -0.22 20.13
N TYR A 173 56.20 -1.45 19.78
CA TYR A 173 55.70 -2.65 20.45
C TYR A 173 56.16 -2.70 21.93
N PRO A 174 55.61 -3.60 22.77
CA PRO A 174 56.10 -3.80 24.14
C PRO A 174 57.59 -4.16 24.24
N GLY A 175 58.17 -4.73 23.17
CA GLY A 175 59.63 -4.94 23.04
C GLY A 175 60.42 -3.71 22.57
N GLY A 176 59.82 -2.52 22.54
CA GLY A 176 60.44 -1.23 22.15
C GLY A 176 60.63 -1.01 20.65
N ASN A 177 60.52 -2.05 19.82
CA ASN A 177 60.73 -1.96 18.39
C ASN A 177 59.56 -1.26 17.67
N GLN A 178 59.88 -0.36 16.74
CA GLN A 178 58.92 0.40 15.94
C GLN A 178 57.99 -0.50 15.09
N GLN A 179 56.70 -0.16 15.04
CA GLN A 179 55.70 -0.76 14.15
C GLN A 179 55.54 0.02 12.82
N PHE A 180 55.19 -0.70 11.76
CA PHE A 180 54.87 -0.18 10.43
C PHE A 180 53.61 -0.84 9.85
N GLY A 181 52.87 -0.11 9.00
CA GLY A 181 51.64 -0.60 8.40
C GLY A 181 50.45 -0.55 9.38
N TRP A 182 49.50 -1.47 9.22
CA TRP A 182 48.30 -1.51 10.05
C TRP A 182 48.59 -1.86 11.52
N LEU A 183 47.90 -1.18 12.42
CA LEU A 183 47.90 -1.41 13.86
C LEU A 183 46.45 -1.38 14.35
N GLN A 184 46.06 -2.35 15.18
CA GLN A 184 44.77 -2.37 15.84
C GLN A 184 44.97 -2.19 17.35
N ILE A 185 44.20 -1.27 17.96
CA ILE A 185 44.15 -1.08 19.42
C ILE A 185 42.66 -1.08 19.81
N GLY A 186 42.23 -2.12 20.52
CA GLY A 186 40.80 -2.35 20.77
C GLY A 186 40.03 -2.49 19.44
N ASN A 187 39.03 -1.64 19.23
CA ASN A 187 38.24 -1.59 18.00
C ASN A 187 38.80 -0.60 16.95
N ASN A 188 39.82 0.19 17.29
CA ASN A 188 40.35 1.24 16.43
C ASN A 188 41.50 0.72 15.57
N TYR A 189 41.49 1.08 14.29
CA TYR A 189 42.58 0.80 13.35
C TYR A 189 43.34 2.07 13.00
N TYR A 190 44.67 1.95 12.96
CA TYR A 190 45.63 3.00 12.67
C TYR A 190 46.60 2.50 11.59
N TYR A 191 47.27 3.42 10.87
CA TYR A 191 48.27 3.05 9.87
C TYR A 191 49.57 3.85 10.07
N LEU A 192 50.68 3.16 10.24
CA LEU A 192 52.03 3.69 10.45
C LEU A 192 52.77 3.68 9.10
N ASP A 193 52.77 4.80 8.39
CA ASP A 193 53.13 4.89 6.98
C ASP A 193 54.63 4.71 6.73
N LYS A 194 55.00 3.66 5.99
CA LYS A 194 56.39 3.41 5.61
C LYS A 194 56.75 4.19 4.33
N ASN A 195 57.15 5.43 4.52
CA ASN A 195 57.67 6.35 3.51
C ASN A 195 59.15 6.70 3.77
N ASP A 196 59.74 7.54 2.92
CA ASP A 196 61.18 7.90 2.97
C ASP A 196 61.49 9.13 3.86
N GLU A 197 60.48 9.91 4.26
CA GLU A 197 60.66 11.16 5.03
C GLU A 197 60.50 10.93 6.54
N TYR A 198 59.37 10.35 6.95
CA TYR A 198 58.99 10.10 8.35
C TYR A 198 58.55 8.65 8.51
N SER A 199 59.47 7.72 8.21
CA SER A 199 59.16 6.30 8.07
C SER A 199 58.55 5.69 9.34
N GLY A 200 57.29 5.26 9.20
CA GLY A 200 56.42 4.68 10.23
C GLY A 200 55.62 5.70 11.05
N ARG A 201 55.48 6.95 10.59
CA ARG A 201 54.60 7.97 11.18
C ARG A 201 53.13 7.58 10.99
N MET A 202 52.30 7.80 12.00
CA MET A 202 50.86 7.63 11.93
C MET A 202 50.22 8.54 10.86
N VAL A 203 49.34 7.97 10.05
CA VAL A 203 48.43 8.67 9.13
C VAL A 203 47.30 9.29 9.92
N ALA A 204 47.04 10.59 9.74
CA ALA A 204 46.01 11.33 10.47
C ALA A 204 45.41 12.46 9.62
N ASP A 205 44.12 12.72 9.84
CA ASP A 205 43.25 13.68 9.13
C ASP A 205 43.23 13.66 7.59
N GLU A 206 43.74 12.60 6.96
CA GLU A 206 43.92 12.53 5.51
C GLU A 206 43.09 11.42 4.82
N LYS A 207 43.17 11.38 3.50
CA LYS A 207 42.69 10.29 2.63
C LYS A 207 43.93 9.58 2.06
N LYS A 208 44.26 8.40 2.59
CA LYS A 208 45.48 7.65 2.23
C LYS A 208 45.15 6.48 1.31
N THR A 209 45.87 6.32 0.21
CA THR A 209 45.83 5.10 -0.60
C THR A 209 46.80 4.06 -0.04
N ILE A 210 46.30 2.88 0.33
CA ILE A 210 47.07 1.76 0.89
C ILE A 210 46.73 0.53 0.06
N ASN A 211 47.73 -0.12 -0.53
CA ASN A 211 47.56 -1.30 -1.40
C ASN A 211 46.49 -1.15 -2.50
N GLY A 212 46.35 0.05 -3.07
CA GLY A 212 45.38 0.36 -4.13
C GLY A 212 43.96 0.74 -3.64
N TYR A 213 43.70 0.70 -2.33
CA TYR A 213 42.44 1.11 -1.73
C TYR A 213 42.59 2.44 -0.97
N ASN A 214 41.62 3.35 -1.09
CA ASN A 214 41.61 4.59 -0.32
C ASN A 214 41.00 4.36 1.06
N TYR A 215 41.58 4.94 2.10
CA TYR A 215 41.10 4.93 3.48
C TYR A 215 41.05 6.36 4.00
N PHE A 216 40.12 6.65 4.91
CA PHE A 216 40.01 7.95 5.56
C PHE A 216 40.40 7.84 7.03
N PHE A 217 41.18 8.79 7.54
CA PHE A 217 41.61 8.83 8.93
C PHE A 217 41.20 10.17 9.56
N GLU A 218 40.75 10.17 10.81
CA GLU A 218 40.50 11.40 11.58
C GLU A 218 41.81 11.98 12.15
N GLY A 219 41.75 13.16 12.80
CA GLY A 219 42.92 13.79 13.44
C GLY A 219 43.58 12.96 14.56
N GLY A 220 42.84 12.04 15.19
CA GLY A 220 43.38 11.02 16.11
C GLY A 220 44.07 9.83 15.43
N GLY A 221 44.10 9.78 14.10
CA GLY A 221 44.66 8.66 13.32
C GLY A 221 43.79 7.41 13.25
N VAL A 222 42.54 7.47 13.73
CA VAL A 222 41.59 6.34 13.64
C VAL A 222 40.99 6.27 12.24
N MET A 223 41.12 5.10 11.61
CA MET A 223 40.51 4.76 10.33
C MET A 223 38.97 4.78 10.44
N GLN A 224 38.34 5.59 9.60
CA GLN A 224 36.90 5.80 9.59
C GLN A 224 36.16 4.71 8.80
N THR A 225 34.91 4.41 9.19
CA THR A 225 34.00 3.49 8.49
C THR A 225 32.61 4.11 8.37
N GLY A 226 31.79 3.66 7.42
CA GLY A 226 30.46 4.23 7.20
C GLY A 226 30.52 5.62 6.56
N TRP A 227 29.71 6.57 7.05
CA TRP A 227 29.66 7.93 6.50
C TRP A 227 30.84 8.79 6.99
N VAL A 228 31.64 9.30 6.05
CA VAL A 228 32.78 10.18 6.33
C VAL A 228 32.51 11.56 5.75
N ARG A 229 32.58 12.61 6.58
CA ARG A 229 32.44 14.01 6.13
C ARG A 229 33.82 14.64 5.94
N ARG A 230 33.99 15.36 4.83
CA ARG A 230 35.14 16.22 4.52
C ARG A 230 34.62 17.61 4.06
N PRO A 231 35.47 18.64 3.89
CA PRO A 231 35.01 19.99 3.51
C PRO A 231 34.17 20.04 2.23
N GLU A 232 34.50 19.21 1.25
CA GLU A 232 33.81 19.07 -0.04
C GLU A 232 32.46 18.34 0.03
N GLY A 233 32.18 17.61 1.13
CA GLY A 233 30.93 16.86 1.31
C GLY A 233 31.09 15.50 1.98
N TRP A 234 30.36 14.50 1.49
CA TRP A 234 30.27 13.17 2.12
C TRP A 234 30.86 12.07 1.24
N TYR A 235 31.56 11.14 1.88
CA TYR A 235 32.00 9.87 1.31
C TYR A 235 31.40 8.72 2.12
N TYR A 236 31.47 7.51 1.55
CA TYR A 236 31.18 6.28 2.29
C TYR A 236 32.40 5.36 2.31
N ALA A 237 32.63 4.70 3.44
CA ALA A 237 33.65 3.68 3.64
C ALA A 237 32.98 2.36 4.05
N TYR A 238 33.50 1.24 3.55
CA TYR A 238 33.07 -0.09 3.98
C TYR A 238 33.39 -0.33 5.47
N PRO A 239 32.83 -1.39 6.11
CA PRO A 239 33.25 -1.81 7.45
C PRO A 239 34.75 -2.15 7.57
N GLY A 240 35.41 -2.48 6.45
CA GLY A 240 36.87 -2.62 6.35
C GLY A 240 37.62 -1.32 6.08
N GLY A 241 37.00 -0.15 6.24
CA GLY A 241 37.60 1.19 6.09
C GLY A 241 37.87 1.68 4.67
N ASN A 242 37.92 0.79 3.69
CA ASN A 242 38.18 1.18 2.31
C ASN A 242 37.01 1.98 1.71
N GLN A 243 37.32 2.97 0.88
CA GLN A 243 36.35 3.84 0.21
C GLN A 243 35.38 3.02 -0.65
N ARG A 244 34.10 3.41 -0.62
CA ARG A 244 33.03 2.86 -1.43
C ARG A 244 32.72 3.78 -2.62
N PHE A 245 32.41 3.15 -3.75
CA PHE A 245 31.94 3.80 -4.96
C PHE A 245 30.56 3.23 -5.37
N GLY A 246 29.84 3.96 -6.21
CA GLY A 246 28.53 3.58 -6.72
C GLY A 246 27.42 3.56 -5.66
N TRP A 247 26.40 2.73 -5.88
CA TRP A 247 25.21 2.66 -5.03
C TRP A 247 25.46 2.13 -3.62
N VAL A 248 24.91 2.78 -2.61
CA VAL A 248 24.88 2.34 -1.19
C VAL A 248 23.44 2.43 -0.67
N LYS A 249 22.98 1.41 0.06
CA LYS A 249 21.72 1.48 0.81
C LYS A 249 22.01 1.55 2.31
N THR A 250 21.53 2.60 2.97
CA THR A 250 21.68 2.80 4.42
C THR A 250 20.56 3.69 4.96
N GLY A 251 20.15 3.52 6.22
CA GLY A 251 18.99 4.20 6.79
C GLY A 251 17.65 3.96 6.05
N GLY A 252 17.58 2.90 5.22
CA GLY A 252 16.46 2.62 4.31
C GLY A 252 16.58 3.27 2.92
N TYR A 253 17.39 4.32 2.76
CA TYR A 253 17.53 5.09 1.52
C TYR A 253 18.72 4.61 0.66
N TRP A 254 18.64 4.88 -0.65
CA TRP A 254 19.75 4.70 -1.60
C TRP A 254 20.51 6.01 -1.80
N TYR A 255 21.83 5.90 -1.94
CA TYR A 255 22.79 6.98 -2.20
C TYR A 255 23.76 6.54 -3.29
N TYR A 256 24.40 7.48 -3.99
CA TYR A 256 25.43 7.18 -5.00
C TYR A 256 26.73 7.93 -4.69
N LEU A 257 27.84 7.20 -4.65
CA LEU A 257 29.19 7.73 -4.45
C LEU A 257 29.88 7.78 -5.81
N ASP A 258 29.98 8.95 -6.43
CA ASP A 258 30.36 9.06 -7.84
C ASP A 258 31.87 8.97 -8.05
N GLN A 259 32.31 7.81 -8.54
CA GLN A 259 33.70 7.55 -8.90
C GLN A 259 34.21 8.46 -10.02
N ASN A 260 33.33 8.96 -10.88
CA ASN A 260 33.67 9.74 -12.07
C ASN A 260 33.73 11.25 -11.80
N ASN A 261 33.45 11.69 -10.57
CA ASN A 261 33.65 13.08 -10.17
C ASN A 261 35.13 13.47 -10.34
N GLU A 262 35.40 14.39 -11.26
CA GLU A 262 36.76 14.73 -11.73
C GLU A 262 37.64 15.37 -10.64
N GLU A 263 37.03 16.05 -9.68
CA GLU A 263 37.72 16.75 -8.58
C GLU A 263 37.77 15.89 -7.30
N TYR A 264 36.66 15.23 -6.97
CA TYR A 264 36.45 14.51 -5.71
C TYR A 264 35.93 13.08 -5.94
N SER A 265 36.74 12.22 -6.55
CA SER A 265 36.34 10.84 -6.89
C SER A 265 35.79 10.07 -5.67
N GLY A 266 34.52 9.66 -5.81
CA GLY A 266 33.68 8.95 -4.83
C GLY A 266 32.86 9.86 -3.90
N LEU A 267 32.77 11.16 -4.16
CA LEU A 267 31.88 12.09 -3.45
C LEU A 267 30.40 11.68 -3.62
N MET A 268 29.61 11.85 -2.57
CA MET A 268 28.18 11.56 -2.57
C MET A 268 27.39 12.56 -3.42
N VAL A 269 26.65 12.05 -4.40
CA VAL A 269 25.75 12.86 -5.25
C VAL A 269 24.58 13.38 -4.43
N HIS A 270 24.32 14.69 -4.48
CA HIS A 270 23.17 15.34 -3.84
C HIS A 270 22.61 16.50 -4.66
N ASP A 271 21.36 16.85 -4.37
CA ASP A 271 20.60 18.00 -4.89
C ASP A 271 20.59 18.18 -6.42
N GLN A 272 20.69 17.08 -7.16
CA GLN A 272 20.86 17.10 -8.61
C GLN A 272 20.22 15.88 -9.31
N THR A 273 20.16 15.95 -10.63
CA THR A 273 19.84 14.83 -11.51
C THR A 273 21.13 14.30 -12.12
N LEU A 274 21.40 13.00 -12.02
CA LEU A 274 22.57 12.34 -12.62
C LEU A 274 22.13 11.15 -13.49
N ILE A 275 22.79 10.98 -14.63
CA ILE A 275 22.60 9.81 -15.50
C ILE A 275 23.63 8.76 -15.11
N ILE A 276 23.16 7.59 -14.65
CA ILE A 276 24.01 6.47 -14.23
C ILE A 276 23.73 5.31 -15.19
N GLY A 277 24.72 4.98 -16.02
CA GLY A 277 24.52 4.13 -17.20
C GLY A 277 23.55 4.81 -18.18
N ASN A 278 22.43 4.16 -18.49
CA ASN A 278 21.40 4.69 -19.39
C ASN A 278 20.12 5.13 -18.63
N THR A 279 20.19 5.41 -17.32
CA THR A 279 19.03 5.80 -16.50
C THR A 279 19.27 7.13 -15.79
N GLU A 280 18.27 8.02 -15.87
CA GLU A 280 18.18 9.25 -15.09
C GLU A 280 17.77 8.93 -13.64
N TYR A 281 18.56 9.42 -12.67
CA TYR A 281 18.26 9.37 -11.24
C TYR A 281 18.26 10.78 -10.68
N VAL A 282 17.37 11.04 -9.72
CA VAL A 282 17.28 12.33 -9.00
C VAL A 282 17.69 12.11 -7.56
N PHE A 283 18.48 13.02 -7.00
CA PHE A 283 18.95 12.98 -5.63
C PHE A 283 18.45 14.20 -4.85
N LYS A 284 18.02 13.99 -3.61
CA LYS A 284 17.59 15.05 -2.69
C LYS A 284 18.81 15.83 -2.16
N SER A 285 18.57 16.97 -1.52
CA SER A 285 19.62 17.78 -0.88
C SER A 285 20.48 16.99 0.13
N GLY A 286 19.88 16.03 0.85
CA GLY A 286 20.58 15.09 1.73
C GLY A 286 21.19 13.86 1.04
N GLY A 287 21.39 13.86 -0.29
CA GLY A 287 22.00 12.77 -1.06
C GLY A 287 21.16 11.51 -1.28
N ALA A 288 20.00 11.39 -0.62
CA ALA A 288 19.10 10.26 -0.80
C ALA A 288 18.40 10.33 -2.18
N MET A 289 18.43 9.23 -2.92
CA MET A 289 17.72 9.03 -4.18
C MET A 289 16.22 9.32 -4.03
N TYR A 290 15.61 9.95 -5.04
CA TYR A 290 14.19 10.28 -5.05
C TYR A 290 13.33 9.05 -5.36
N THR A 291 12.32 8.84 -4.53
CA THR A 291 11.33 7.77 -4.62
C THR A 291 9.96 8.32 -4.23
N GLY A 292 8.88 7.70 -4.70
CA GLY A 292 7.51 8.15 -4.47
C GLY A 292 7.13 9.39 -5.28
N TRP A 293 6.21 10.19 -4.74
CA TRP A 293 5.72 11.41 -5.37
C TRP A 293 6.77 12.53 -5.37
N ARG A 294 6.95 13.19 -6.52
CA ARG A 294 7.73 14.43 -6.68
C ARG A 294 6.91 15.46 -7.45
N TYR A 295 6.74 16.65 -6.90
CA TYR A 295 6.26 17.81 -7.66
C TYR A 295 7.44 18.53 -8.33
N VAL A 296 7.25 19.01 -9.56
CA VAL A 296 8.18 19.88 -10.28
C VAL A 296 7.41 21.12 -10.72
N SER A 297 7.87 22.30 -10.28
CA SER A 297 7.23 23.58 -10.58
C SER A 297 7.20 23.83 -12.09
N GLY A 298 6.05 24.25 -12.61
CA GLY A 298 5.82 24.45 -14.05
C GLY A 298 5.52 23.17 -14.85
N GLU A 299 5.77 21.97 -14.31
CA GLU A 299 5.50 20.70 -15.01
C GLU A 299 4.33 19.92 -14.41
N GLY A 300 4.36 19.62 -13.10
CA GLY A 300 3.35 18.79 -12.44
C GLY A 300 3.93 17.73 -11.50
N TYR A 301 3.19 16.65 -11.29
CA TYR A 301 3.57 15.53 -10.43
C TYR A 301 4.14 14.35 -11.22
N TYR A 302 5.16 13.71 -10.66
CA TYR A 302 5.75 12.46 -11.11
C TYR A 302 5.76 11.42 -9.99
N TYR A 303 5.74 10.14 -10.37
CA TYR A 303 6.02 9.04 -9.45
C TYR A 303 7.37 8.38 -9.80
N TYR A 304 8.25 8.25 -8.81
CA TYR A 304 9.53 7.56 -8.90
C TYR A 304 9.42 6.21 -8.17
N ASP A 305 9.87 5.11 -8.78
CA ASP A 305 9.74 3.79 -8.16
C ASP A 305 10.46 3.68 -6.81
N GLU A 306 9.85 2.98 -5.86
CA GLU A 306 10.36 2.85 -4.49
C GLU A 306 11.61 1.95 -4.38
N ASN A 307 11.84 1.07 -5.36
CA ASN A 307 12.97 0.15 -5.40
C ASN A 307 14.05 0.61 -6.38
N SER A 308 13.65 1.02 -7.59
CA SER A 308 14.60 1.38 -8.66
C SER A 308 14.84 2.88 -8.83
N GLY A 309 14.05 3.76 -8.19
CA GLY A 309 14.17 5.22 -8.37
C GLY A 309 13.84 5.72 -9.78
N GLN A 310 13.26 4.89 -10.65
CA GLN A 310 12.95 5.29 -12.02
C GLN A 310 11.57 5.99 -12.11
N LYS A 311 11.49 7.05 -12.93
CA LYS A 311 10.23 7.75 -13.25
C LYS A 311 9.24 6.79 -13.95
N ILE A 312 8.18 6.40 -13.23
CA ILE A 312 7.13 5.46 -13.66
C ILE A 312 6.40 5.97 -14.90
N SER A 313 5.97 5.05 -15.77
CA SER A 313 5.25 5.34 -17.01
C SER A 313 3.95 4.52 -17.06
N GLY A 314 2.81 5.17 -17.31
CA GLY A 314 1.49 4.54 -17.32
C GLY A 314 0.85 4.43 -15.94
N TRP A 315 0.14 3.33 -15.68
CA TRP A 315 -0.64 3.13 -14.46
C TRP A 315 0.22 2.81 -13.23
N LYS A 316 -0.06 3.49 -12.10
CA LYS A 316 0.45 3.15 -10.76
C LYS A 316 -0.70 3.10 -9.78
N SER A 317 -0.71 2.09 -8.91
CA SER A 317 -1.54 2.08 -7.69
C SER A 317 -0.71 2.58 -6.51
N VAL A 318 -1.27 3.47 -5.70
CA VAL A 318 -0.69 3.99 -4.45
C VAL A 318 -1.80 3.98 -3.40
N ASN A 319 -1.59 3.29 -2.28
CA ASN A 319 -2.57 3.18 -1.19
C ASN A 319 -3.97 2.70 -1.62
N GLY A 320 -4.08 1.96 -2.72
CA GLY A 320 -5.34 1.47 -3.31
C GLY A 320 -5.97 2.39 -4.38
N ASN A 321 -5.52 3.65 -4.44
CA ASN A 321 -5.95 4.61 -5.46
C ASN A 321 -5.07 4.48 -6.72
N TRP A 322 -5.68 4.67 -7.89
CA TRP A 322 -4.99 4.52 -9.18
C TRP A 322 -4.71 5.88 -9.83
N TYR A 323 -3.51 6.02 -10.37
CA TYR A 323 -2.99 7.23 -11.01
C TYR A 323 -2.40 6.85 -12.38
N TYR A 324 -2.35 7.79 -13.32
CA TYR A 324 -1.75 7.58 -14.64
C TYR A 324 -0.66 8.63 -14.92
N LEU A 325 0.58 8.15 -15.04
CA LEU A 325 1.78 8.93 -15.36
C LEU A 325 1.96 8.92 -16.87
N ASP A 326 1.47 9.95 -17.56
CA ASP A 326 1.16 9.91 -19.00
C ASP A 326 2.39 9.68 -19.90
N PRO A 327 2.54 8.50 -20.54
CA PRO A 327 3.67 8.21 -21.41
C PRO A 327 3.79 9.16 -22.61
N SER A 328 2.68 9.78 -23.03
CA SER A 328 2.64 10.76 -24.12
C SER A 328 2.96 12.19 -23.69
N ASN A 329 3.05 12.46 -22.38
CA ASN A 329 3.30 13.79 -21.82
C ASN A 329 4.36 13.74 -20.70
N ASN A 330 5.60 13.37 -21.07
CA ASN A 330 6.79 13.26 -20.19
C ASN A 330 6.61 12.40 -18.92
N LYS A 331 5.59 11.54 -18.85
CA LYS A 331 5.15 10.79 -17.66
C LYS A 331 4.58 11.66 -16.53
N ILE A 332 4.09 12.86 -16.84
CA ILE A 332 3.39 13.74 -15.88
C ILE A 332 2.05 13.07 -15.48
N MET A 333 1.70 13.14 -14.20
CA MET A 333 0.43 12.63 -13.67
C MET A 333 -0.76 13.38 -14.28
N VAL A 334 -1.72 12.63 -14.85
CA VAL A 334 -3.01 13.17 -15.29
C VAL A 334 -3.86 13.52 -14.07
N SER A 335 -4.37 14.76 -14.01
CA SER A 335 -5.28 15.22 -12.96
C SER A 335 -6.33 16.19 -13.51
N ASN A 336 -7.44 16.34 -12.77
CA ASN A 336 -8.58 17.22 -13.06
C ASN A 336 -9.14 17.14 -14.51
N SER A 337 -9.02 15.99 -15.18
CA SER A 337 -9.23 15.90 -16.63
C SER A 337 -9.64 14.50 -17.10
N TRP A 338 -10.24 14.48 -18.30
CA TRP A 338 -10.53 13.26 -19.05
C TRP A 338 -9.30 12.81 -19.83
N LYS A 339 -8.99 11.51 -19.82
CA LYS A 339 -7.95 10.90 -20.66
C LYS A 339 -8.46 9.58 -21.25
N GLN A 340 -8.26 9.42 -22.56
CA GLN A 340 -8.47 8.14 -23.23
C GLN A 340 -7.20 7.28 -23.09
N ILE A 341 -7.36 6.03 -22.64
CA ILE A 341 -6.27 5.07 -22.43
C ILE A 341 -6.73 3.73 -23.01
N ASN A 342 -6.00 3.21 -23.98
CA ASN A 342 -6.33 1.96 -24.70
C ASN A 342 -7.77 1.92 -25.25
N GLY A 343 -8.26 3.06 -25.77
CA GLY A 343 -9.60 3.23 -26.32
C GLY A 343 -10.70 3.58 -25.30
N TYR A 344 -10.49 3.30 -24.01
CA TYR A 344 -11.44 3.59 -22.94
C TYR A 344 -11.23 4.98 -22.34
N TRP A 345 -12.32 5.65 -21.94
CA TRP A 345 -12.25 6.95 -21.26
C TRP A 345 -12.27 6.79 -19.75
N TYR A 346 -11.36 7.53 -19.11
CA TYR A 346 -11.20 7.66 -17.67
C TYR A 346 -11.25 9.15 -17.32
N TYR A 347 -11.77 9.48 -16.13
CA TYR A 347 -11.63 10.81 -15.54
C TYR A 347 -10.71 10.73 -14.33
N PHE A 348 -9.78 11.68 -14.20
CA PHE A 348 -8.89 11.82 -13.06
C PHE A 348 -9.28 13.08 -12.29
N VAL A 349 -9.51 12.97 -10.98
CA VAL A 349 -9.89 14.12 -10.13
C VAL A 349 -8.68 15.04 -9.86
N SER A 350 -8.87 16.12 -9.10
CA SER A 350 -7.81 17.10 -8.79
C SER A 350 -6.57 16.50 -8.10
N SER A 351 -6.72 15.46 -7.29
CA SER A 351 -5.61 14.70 -6.69
C SER A 351 -4.86 13.78 -7.66
N GLY A 352 -5.30 13.68 -8.92
CA GLY A 352 -4.76 12.73 -9.91
C GLY A 352 -5.32 11.31 -9.80
N GLU A 353 -6.31 11.10 -8.93
CA GLU A 353 -6.92 9.79 -8.70
C GLU A 353 -7.96 9.45 -9.77
N MET A 354 -7.90 8.24 -10.29
CA MET A 354 -8.85 7.68 -11.25
C MET A 354 -10.24 7.57 -10.61
N ALA A 355 -11.20 8.30 -11.17
CA ALA A 355 -12.56 8.36 -10.66
C ALA A 355 -13.32 7.04 -10.79
N LYS A 356 -14.19 6.78 -9.81
CA LYS A 356 -15.16 5.67 -9.78
C LYS A 356 -16.50 6.16 -9.26
N GLY A 357 -17.56 5.42 -9.59
CA GLY A 357 -18.95 5.74 -9.30
C GLY A 357 -19.46 6.94 -10.11
N TRP A 358 -20.55 7.52 -9.60
CA TRP A 358 -21.13 8.76 -10.11
C TRP A 358 -20.17 9.95 -9.97
N LYS A 359 -20.07 10.77 -11.01
CA LYS A 359 -19.35 12.05 -11.00
C LYS A 359 -20.17 13.14 -11.69
N TYR A 360 -20.20 14.32 -11.08
CA TYR A 360 -20.75 15.54 -11.66
C TYR A 360 -19.58 16.39 -12.17
N ILE A 361 -19.51 16.60 -13.49
CA ILE A 361 -18.38 17.23 -14.18
C ILE A 361 -18.96 18.23 -15.18
N ASN A 362 -18.53 19.50 -15.11
CA ASN A 362 -18.93 20.56 -16.04
C ASN A 362 -20.45 20.62 -16.31
N GLY A 363 -21.25 20.57 -15.24
CA GLY A 363 -22.72 20.64 -15.32
C GLY A 363 -23.44 19.32 -15.57
N ASN A 364 -22.72 18.23 -15.86
CA ASN A 364 -23.28 16.96 -16.36
C ASN A 364 -22.94 15.78 -15.45
N TYR A 365 -23.82 14.79 -15.37
CA TYR A 365 -23.58 13.54 -14.65
C TYR A 365 -22.97 12.48 -15.57
N TYR A 366 -21.97 11.77 -15.04
CA TYR A 366 -21.26 10.66 -15.67
C TYR A 366 -21.16 9.49 -14.68
N TYR A 367 -20.97 8.28 -15.19
CA TYR A 367 -20.70 7.09 -14.37
C TYR A 367 -19.44 6.38 -14.83
N LEU A 368 -18.44 6.33 -13.94
CA LEU A 368 -17.20 5.59 -14.09
C LEU A 368 -17.35 4.29 -13.28
N ALA A 369 -17.19 3.13 -13.89
CA ALA A 369 -17.40 1.87 -13.16
C ALA A 369 -16.20 1.50 -12.27
N ASN A 370 -16.22 0.32 -11.63
CA ASN A 370 -15.19 -0.12 -10.69
C ASN A 370 -13.78 -0.31 -11.32
N ASP A 371 -13.74 -0.46 -12.64
CA ASP A 371 -12.56 -0.48 -13.51
C ASP A 371 -12.07 0.95 -13.88
N GLY A 372 -12.80 2.00 -13.50
CA GLY A 372 -12.57 3.39 -13.86
C GLY A 372 -13.12 3.80 -15.23
N VAL A 373 -13.68 2.87 -16.00
CA VAL A 373 -14.12 3.10 -17.37
C VAL A 373 -15.48 3.80 -17.39
N MET A 374 -15.56 4.90 -18.13
CA MET A 374 -16.82 5.61 -18.40
C MET A 374 -17.81 4.70 -19.12
N ARG A 375 -19.02 4.57 -18.59
CA ARG A 375 -20.09 3.78 -19.21
C ARG A 375 -20.91 4.61 -20.21
N THR A 376 -21.42 3.93 -21.24
CA THR A 376 -22.28 4.48 -22.29
C THR A 376 -23.41 3.50 -22.62
N GLY A 377 -24.45 3.94 -23.30
CA GLY A 377 -25.66 3.17 -23.57
C GLY A 377 -26.53 2.94 -22.33
N TRP A 378 -27.40 1.93 -22.40
CA TRP A 378 -28.22 1.49 -21.26
C TRP A 378 -27.34 0.82 -20.20
N GLN A 379 -27.52 1.21 -18.94
CA GLN A 379 -26.83 0.63 -17.78
C GLN A 379 -27.84 0.44 -16.64
N ASP A 380 -27.76 -0.68 -15.94
CA ASP A 380 -28.54 -0.94 -14.73
C ASP A 380 -27.60 -0.75 -13.52
N ILE A 381 -27.90 0.23 -12.65
CA ILE A 381 -27.05 0.71 -11.55
C ILE A 381 -27.94 0.87 -10.31
N ASP A 382 -27.53 0.31 -9.17
CA ASP A 382 -28.21 0.44 -7.86
C ASP A 382 -29.72 0.13 -7.86
N GLY A 383 -30.16 -0.75 -8.77
CA GLY A 383 -31.56 -1.16 -8.95
C GLY A 383 -32.39 -0.32 -9.93
N TYR A 384 -31.80 0.76 -10.47
CA TYR A 384 -32.42 1.62 -11.48
C TYR A 384 -31.74 1.45 -12.84
N ARG A 385 -32.48 1.79 -13.91
CA ARG A 385 -31.97 1.78 -15.28
C ARG A 385 -31.78 3.20 -15.79
N TYR A 386 -30.58 3.46 -16.30
CA TYR A 386 -30.12 4.74 -16.82
C TYR A 386 -29.71 4.61 -18.29
N TYR A 387 -29.66 5.73 -19.01
CA TYR A 387 -28.99 5.82 -20.30
C TYR A 387 -27.88 6.86 -20.23
N PHE A 388 -26.69 6.50 -20.72
CA PHE A 388 -25.57 7.42 -20.90
C PHE A 388 -25.32 7.59 -22.39
N TYR A 389 -25.31 8.81 -22.90
CA TYR A 389 -25.22 9.06 -24.34
C TYR A 389 -23.92 8.50 -24.94
N LYS A 390 -24.04 7.95 -26.15
CA LYS A 390 -22.91 7.42 -26.92
C LYS A 390 -22.19 8.54 -27.67
N GLU A 391 -21.07 8.18 -28.28
CA GLU A 391 -20.35 9.05 -29.20
C GLU A 391 -21.29 9.48 -30.35
N ASN A 392 -21.22 10.75 -30.73
CA ASN A 392 -22.09 11.41 -31.74
C ASN A 392 -23.59 11.51 -31.39
N GLU A 393 -24.04 11.14 -30.18
CA GLU A 393 -25.42 11.40 -29.74
C GLU A 393 -25.56 12.83 -29.16
N ALA A 394 -26.65 13.51 -29.50
CA ALA A 394 -26.82 14.96 -29.28
C ALA A 394 -26.81 15.42 -27.80
N GLY A 395 -26.94 14.50 -26.83
CA GLY A 395 -26.85 14.80 -25.40
C GLY A 395 -25.42 14.88 -24.84
N GLY A 396 -24.40 14.65 -25.65
CA GLY A 396 -22.99 14.72 -25.26
C GLY A 396 -22.43 13.38 -24.74
N TRP A 397 -21.29 12.95 -25.28
CA TRP A 397 -20.74 11.62 -25.01
C TRP A 397 -20.51 11.36 -23.51
N GLY A 398 -21.05 10.25 -23.00
CA GLY A 398 -20.93 9.81 -21.60
C GLY A 398 -21.90 10.47 -20.63
N VAL A 399 -22.62 11.52 -21.04
CA VAL A 399 -23.57 12.24 -20.18
C VAL A 399 -24.79 11.37 -19.89
N MET A 400 -25.24 11.37 -18.63
CA MET A 400 -26.49 10.74 -18.21
C MET A 400 -27.70 11.48 -18.81
N ALA A 401 -28.54 10.76 -19.53
CA ALA A 401 -29.83 11.27 -20.01
C ALA A 401 -30.79 11.48 -18.84
N HIS A 402 -31.47 12.63 -18.81
CA HIS A 402 -32.57 12.95 -17.89
C HIS A 402 -33.66 13.75 -18.63
N ASP A 403 -34.88 13.81 -18.07
CA ASP A 403 -36.02 14.59 -18.58
C ASP A 403 -36.37 14.39 -20.08
N THR A 404 -36.04 13.22 -20.61
CA THR A 404 -36.04 12.94 -22.05
C THR A 404 -36.71 11.60 -22.38
N THR A 405 -36.64 11.17 -23.64
CA THR A 405 -37.10 9.85 -24.09
C THR A 405 -36.06 9.22 -25.01
N ILE A 406 -35.50 8.09 -24.59
CA ILE A 406 -34.49 7.35 -25.34
C ILE A 406 -35.14 6.09 -25.92
N ASN A 407 -35.17 5.95 -27.25
CA ASN A 407 -35.74 4.80 -27.95
C ASN A 407 -37.19 4.44 -27.52
N GLY A 408 -38.01 5.45 -27.20
CA GLY A 408 -39.39 5.29 -26.74
C GLY A 408 -39.55 4.99 -25.23
N ILE A 409 -38.46 4.93 -24.48
CA ILE A 409 -38.45 4.80 -23.01
C ILE A 409 -38.29 6.18 -22.40
N ALA A 410 -39.31 6.65 -21.67
CA ALA A 410 -39.25 7.95 -20.99
C ALA A 410 -38.36 7.89 -19.75
N ILE A 411 -37.60 8.95 -19.51
CA ILE A 411 -36.65 9.10 -18.40
C ILE A 411 -37.09 10.26 -17.50
N ASP A 412 -36.84 10.17 -16.18
CA ASP A 412 -37.09 11.25 -15.20
C ASP A 412 -35.92 12.22 -15.02
N SER A 413 -36.08 13.22 -14.16
CA SER A 413 -35.07 14.23 -13.85
C SER A 413 -33.90 13.69 -13.02
N SER A 414 -34.00 12.47 -12.51
CA SER A 414 -32.92 11.74 -11.82
C SER A 414 -32.25 10.71 -12.74
N GLY A 415 -32.64 10.63 -14.01
CA GLY A 415 -32.07 9.72 -15.01
C GLY A 415 -32.69 8.32 -15.03
N HIS A 416 -33.73 8.04 -14.24
CA HIS A 416 -34.36 6.71 -14.18
C HIS A 416 -35.40 6.51 -15.29
N THR A 417 -35.49 5.28 -15.83
CA THR A 417 -36.60 4.91 -16.72
C THR A 417 -37.96 4.92 -15.99
N LYS A 418 -38.93 5.64 -16.52
CA LYS A 418 -40.32 5.69 -16.03
C LYS A 418 -41.07 4.41 -16.40
N ILE A 419 -41.09 3.44 -15.48
CA ILE A 419 -41.79 2.16 -15.67
C ILE A 419 -43.30 2.43 -15.88
N TYR A 420 -43.89 1.75 -16.87
CA TYR A 420 -45.26 1.95 -17.37
C TYR A 420 -45.50 3.30 -18.09
N SER A 421 -44.49 3.91 -18.71
CA SER A 421 -44.64 5.17 -19.47
C SER A 421 -45.66 5.10 -20.61
N THR A 422 -45.90 3.91 -21.18
CA THR A 422 -46.57 3.77 -22.49
C THR A 422 -47.76 2.83 -22.42
N ARG A 423 -48.94 3.30 -22.87
CA ARG A 423 -50.14 2.46 -23.03
C ARG A 423 -50.02 1.61 -24.30
N MET A 424 -49.59 0.36 -24.13
CA MET A 424 -49.37 -0.63 -25.20
C MET A 424 -50.66 -1.06 -25.89
N ALA A 425 -51.78 -1.10 -25.15
CA ALA A 425 -53.10 -1.37 -25.71
C ALA A 425 -54.24 -0.79 -24.87
N VAL A 426 -55.37 -0.58 -25.54
CA VAL A 426 -56.69 -0.36 -24.94
C VAL A 426 -57.71 -1.22 -25.68
N PHE A 427 -58.67 -1.78 -24.96
CA PHE A 427 -59.85 -2.42 -25.53
C PHE A 427 -61.08 -2.15 -24.67
N SER A 428 -62.25 -2.15 -25.29
CA SER A 428 -63.51 -1.87 -24.61
C SER A 428 -64.68 -2.68 -25.18
N THR A 429 -65.71 -2.88 -24.35
CA THR A 429 -67.00 -3.44 -24.77
C THR A 429 -68.14 -2.67 -24.10
N VAL A 430 -69.31 -2.59 -24.73
CA VAL A 430 -70.50 -1.94 -24.15
C VAL A 430 -71.39 -3.00 -23.51
N SER A 431 -71.75 -2.84 -22.23
CA SER A 431 -72.57 -3.80 -21.48
C SER A 431 -73.88 -4.13 -22.21
N THR A 432 -74.06 -5.40 -22.56
CA THR A 432 -75.30 -5.93 -23.15
C THR A 432 -76.23 -6.56 -22.09
N ASN A 433 -75.97 -6.30 -20.80
CA ASN A 433 -76.72 -6.87 -19.68
C ASN A 433 -77.48 -5.76 -18.91
N ASN A 434 -78.30 -6.14 -17.95
CA ASN A 434 -79.05 -5.21 -17.11
C ASN A 434 -78.14 -4.45 -16.12
N ALA A 435 -78.71 -3.62 -15.26
CA ALA A 435 -77.96 -2.85 -14.25
C ALA A 435 -77.17 -3.75 -13.28
N ASN A 436 -77.72 -4.91 -12.88
CA ASN A 436 -77.00 -5.88 -12.05
C ASN A 436 -75.83 -6.53 -12.79
N GLY A 437 -75.99 -6.87 -14.07
CA GLY A 437 -74.92 -7.44 -14.87
C GLY A 437 -73.81 -6.41 -15.16
N THR A 438 -74.18 -5.15 -15.34
CA THR A 438 -73.22 -4.04 -15.45
C THR A 438 -72.47 -3.84 -14.13
N TYR A 439 -73.15 -3.90 -12.98
CA TYR A 439 -72.52 -3.88 -11.66
C TYR A 439 -71.56 -5.08 -11.45
N ASN A 440 -71.95 -6.29 -11.84
CA ASN A 440 -71.10 -7.48 -11.80
C ASN A 440 -69.84 -7.32 -12.64
N MET A 441 -69.97 -6.80 -13.86
CA MET A 441 -68.85 -6.51 -14.75
C MET A 441 -67.91 -5.44 -14.18
N THR A 442 -68.45 -4.37 -13.61
CA THR A 442 -67.64 -3.33 -12.92
C THR A 442 -66.87 -3.92 -11.74
N ARG A 443 -67.54 -4.70 -10.89
CA ARG A 443 -66.93 -5.35 -9.71
C ARG A 443 -65.82 -6.34 -10.11
N ALA A 444 -66.04 -7.12 -11.16
CA ALA A 444 -65.04 -8.01 -11.71
C ALA A 444 -63.85 -7.23 -12.31
N LEU A 445 -64.08 -6.20 -13.13
CA LEU A 445 -62.98 -5.41 -13.70
C LEU A 445 -62.17 -4.64 -12.64
N GLN A 446 -62.81 -4.19 -11.56
CA GLN A 446 -62.14 -3.46 -10.48
C GLN A 446 -61.04 -4.26 -9.79
N SER A 447 -61.13 -5.60 -9.70
CA SER A 447 -60.06 -6.43 -9.11
C SER A 447 -58.77 -6.46 -9.96
N PHE A 448 -58.82 -6.04 -11.22
CA PHE A 448 -57.67 -6.01 -12.13
C PHE A 448 -56.99 -4.63 -12.21
N ASN A 449 -57.55 -3.59 -11.58
CA ASN A 449 -57.03 -2.24 -11.75
C ASN A 449 -55.71 -2.05 -11.01
N GLN A 450 -54.71 -1.52 -11.70
CA GLN A 450 -53.31 -1.39 -11.27
C GLN A 450 -52.58 -2.73 -11.01
N VAL A 451 -53.13 -3.88 -11.42
CA VAL A 451 -52.45 -5.17 -11.26
C VAL A 451 -51.21 -5.23 -12.15
N VAL A 452 -50.05 -5.52 -11.55
CA VAL A 452 -48.76 -5.67 -12.24
C VAL A 452 -48.48 -7.15 -12.52
N LEU A 453 -48.08 -7.46 -13.77
CA LEU A 453 -47.52 -8.74 -14.17
C LEU A 453 -46.01 -8.58 -14.41
N GLN A 454 -45.20 -9.25 -13.61
CA GLN A 454 -43.76 -9.36 -13.81
C GLN A 454 -43.42 -10.21 -15.06
N PRO A 455 -42.21 -10.12 -15.62
CA PRO A 455 -41.72 -11.03 -16.66
C PRO A 455 -41.96 -12.51 -16.32
N GLY A 456 -42.50 -13.27 -17.27
CA GLY A 456 -42.90 -14.67 -17.10
C GLY A 456 -44.18 -14.91 -16.28
N GLN A 457 -44.75 -13.90 -15.62
CA GLN A 457 -45.90 -14.07 -14.73
C GLN A 457 -47.19 -14.31 -15.54
N THR A 458 -47.90 -15.39 -15.20
CA THR A 458 -49.23 -15.69 -15.74
C THR A 458 -50.30 -15.16 -14.80
N LEU A 459 -51.20 -14.32 -15.32
CA LEU A 459 -52.44 -13.96 -14.66
C LEU A 459 -53.52 -15.03 -14.92
N SER A 460 -54.38 -15.25 -13.94
CA SER A 460 -55.64 -15.99 -14.03
C SER A 460 -56.79 -15.06 -13.64
N PHE A 461 -57.89 -15.08 -14.40
CA PHE A 461 -59.05 -14.24 -14.12
C PHE A 461 -59.64 -14.59 -12.75
N PHE A 462 -59.87 -15.88 -12.46
CA PHE A 462 -60.42 -16.28 -11.17
C PHE A 462 -59.43 -16.28 -10.00
N ALA A 463 -58.11 -16.31 -10.24
CA ALA A 463 -57.14 -16.06 -9.18
C ALA A 463 -57.13 -14.61 -8.67
N VAL A 464 -57.58 -13.65 -9.50
CA VAL A 464 -57.64 -12.22 -9.16
C VAL A 464 -59.05 -11.80 -8.74
N ALA A 465 -60.09 -12.20 -9.49
CA ALA A 465 -61.49 -11.82 -9.22
C ALA A 465 -62.18 -12.67 -8.14
N GLY A 466 -61.64 -13.87 -7.83
CA GLY A 466 -62.28 -14.85 -6.96
C GLY A 466 -63.60 -15.42 -7.54
N PRO A 467 -64.36 -16.20 -6.75
CA PRO A 467 -65.66 -16.70 -7.17
C PRO A 467 -66.67 -15.56 -7.33
N CYS A 468 -67.35 -15.44 -8.47
CA CYS A 468 -68.29 -14.35 -8.74
C CYS A 468 -69.70 -14.58 -8.18
N GLY A 469 -69.80 -15.14 -6.97
CA GLY A 469 -71.06 -15.55 -6.34
C GLY A 469 -71.73 -14.50 -5.45
N LYS A 470 -72.91 -14.86 -4.91
CA LYS A 470 -73.68 -14.05 -3.95
C LYS A 470 -72.84 -13.65 -2.73
N ALA A 471 -72.06 -14.58 -2.19
CA ALA A 471 -71.21 -14.37 -1.01
C ALA A 471 -70.11 -13.33 -1.25
N GLN A 472 -69.67 -13.16 -2.50
CA GLN A 472 -68.68 -12.18 -2.91
C GLN A 472 -69.32 -10.83 -3.34
N GLY A 473 -70.62 -10.64 -3.11
CA GLY A 473 -71.35 -9.40 -3.37
C GLY A 473 -71.81 -9.21 -4.82
N TYR A 474 -71.72 -10.24 -5.67
CA TYR A 474 -72.30 -10.20 -7.02
C TYR A 474 -73.83 -10.31 -6.95
N LYS A 475 -74.50 -9.85 -8.01
CA LYS A 475 -75.96 -9.78 -8.11
C LYS A 475 -76.49 -10.74 -9.19
N GLU A 476 -77.76 -11.10 -9.09
CA GLU A 476 -78.48 -11.84 -10.13
C GLU A 476 -78.64 -10.98 -11.40
N ALA A 477 -78.18 -11.51 -12.53
CA ALA A 477 -78.21 -10.89 -13.84
C ALA A 477 -78.31 -11.95 -14.94
N GLY A 478 -78.47 -11.53 -16.20
CA GLY A 478 -78.60 -12.47 -17.32
C GLY A 478 -77.36 -13.35 -17.51
N VAL A 479 -77.59 -14.65 -17.64
CA VAL A 479 -76.61 -15.69 -18.00
C VAL A 479 -77.12 -16.48 -19.21
N VAL A 480 -76.26 -17.28 -19.86
CA VAL A 480 -76.71 -18.17 -20.94
C VAL A 480 -77.71 -19.19 -20.36
N GLY A 481 -78.97 -19.13 -20.81
CA GLY A 481 -80.05 -20.01 -20.35
C GLY A 481 -80.87 -19.50 -19.16
N GLY A 482 -80.65 -18.28 -18.63
CA GLY A 482 -81.50 -17.75 -17.56
C GLY A 482 -80.91 -16.56 -16.79
N THR A 483 -81.11 -16.57 -15.47
CA THR A 483 -80.62 -15.55 -14.52
C THR A 483 -79.73 -16.22 -13.48
N GLY A 484 -78.61 -15.58 -13.10
CA GLY A 484 -77.70 -16.11 -12.09
C GLY A 484 -76.77 -15.05 -11.50
N TYR A 485 -76.20 -15.36 -10.33
CA TYR A 485 -75.17 -14.54 -9.70
C TYR A 485 -73.92 -14.46 -10.57
N GLY A 486 -73.34 -13.26 -10.69
CA GLY A 486 -72.19 -13.05 -11.57
C GLY A 486 -72.54 -12.97 -13.06
N GLY A 487 -73.83 -12.96 -13.44
CA GLY A 487 -74.23 -12.76 -14.83
C GLY A 487 -73.58 -11.51 -15.43
N GLY A 488 -72.96 -11.65 -16.60
CA GLY A 488 -72.16 -10.62 -17.27
C GLY A 488 -70.63 -10.77 -17.15
N ILE A 489 -70.07 -11.51 -16.20
CA ILE A 489 -68.60 -11.57 -16.01
C ILE A 489 -67.81 -12.04 -17.24
N CYS A 490 -68.42 -12.87 -18.12
CA CYS A 490 -67.77 -13.29 -19.36
C CYS A 490 -67.49 -12.15 -20.35
N GLN A 491 -68.23 -11.04 -20.25
CA GLN A 491 -67.94 -9.83 -21.01
C GLN A 491 -66.78 -9.03 -20.37
N ALA A 492 -66.61 -9.08 -19.04
CA ALA A 492 -65.44 -8.52 -18.36
C ALA A 492 -64.14 -9.29 -18.71
N SER A 493 -64.17 -10.64 -18.66
CA SER A 493 -63.04 -11.46 -19.13
C SER A 493 -62.77 -11.25 -20.62
N THR A 494 -63.80 -11.15 -21.46
CA THR A 494 -63.63 -10.81 -22.89
C THR A 494 -62.97 -9.44 -23.08
N THR A 495 -63.30 -8.44 -22.25
CA THR A 495 -62.69 -7.11 -22.34
C THR A 495 -61.20 -7.16 -21.97
N LEU A 496 -60.83 -7.89 -20.90
CA LEU A 496 -59.43 -8.16 -20.54
C LEU A 496 -58.67 -8.92 -21.62
N TYR A 497 -59.26 -9.99 -22.16
CA TYR A 497 -58.69 -10.78 -23.27
C TYR A 497 -58.43 -9.91 -24.50
N GLY A 498 -59.39 -9.07 -24.89
CA GLY A 498 -59.28 -8.16 -26.03
C GLY A 498 -58.17 -7.12 -25.89
N ALA A 499 -57.87 -6.68 -24.67
CA ALA A 499 -56.70 -5.83 -24.38
C ALA A 499 -55.40 -6.64 -24.41
N ALA A 500 -55.36 -7.82 -23.76
CA ALA A 500 -54.18 -8.67 -23.68
C ALA A 500 -53.67 -9.11 -25.07
N ILE A 501 -54.55 -9.52 -25.99
CA ILE A 501 -54.15 -9.90 -27.35
C ILE A 501 -53.58 -8.72 -28.15
N ARG A 502 -54.09 -7.50 -27.94
CA ARG A 502 -53.64 -6.25 -28.57
C ARG A 502 -52.37 -5.68 -27.95
N ALA A 503 -52.05 -6.06 -26.71
CA ALA A 503 -50.79 -5.71 -26.04
C ALA A 503 -49.64 -6.68 -26.34
N GLY A 504 -49.90 -7.77 -27.07
CA GLY A 504 -48.88 -8.78 -27.41
C GLY A 504 -48.73 -9.91 -26.39
N MET A 505 -49.51 -9.92 -25.30
CA MET A 505 -49.47 -10.93 -24.23
C MET A 505 -49.71 -12.34 -24.76
N THR A 506 -49.09 -13.36 -24.15
CA THR A 506 -49.27 -14.76 -24.55
C THR A 506 -50.52 -15.34 -23.90
N ILE A 507 -51.41 -15.94 -24.69
CA ILE A 507 -52.66 -16.53 -24.21
C ILE A 507 -52.41 -17.97 -23.76
N VAL A 508 -52.50 -18.22 -22.45
CA VAL A 508 -52.21 -19.52 -21.82
C VAL A 508 -53.47 -20.37 -21.69
N GLN A 509 -54.62 -19.75 -21.41
CA GLN A 509 -55.92 -20.43 -21.37
C GLN A 509 -57.01 -19.46 -21.84
N ARG A 510 -57.80 -19.88 -22.83
CA ARG A 510 -59.01 -19.17 -23.29
C ARG A 510 -59.97 -20.20 -23.89
N ARG A 511 -61.27 -20.00 -23.63
CA ARG A 511 -62.37 -20.81 -24.18
C ARG A 511 -63.40 -19.87 -24.81
N ASN A 512 -64.06 -20.28 -25.89
CA ASN A 512 -65.22 -19.55 -26.43
C ASN A 512 -66.53 -19.98 -25.73
N HIS A 513 -67.55 -19.13 -25.82
CA HIS A 513 -68.92 -19.44 -25.42
C HIS A 513 -69.55 -20.48 -26.35
N SER A 514 -70.59 -21.18 -25.90
CA SER A 514 -71.37 -22.07 -26.79
C SER A 514 -72.03 -21.32 -27.95
N VAL A 515 -72.33 -20.02 -27.82
CA VAL A 515 -72.90 -19.19 -28.89
C VAL A 515 -72.05 -17.92 -29.10
N PRO A 516 -71.97 -17.35 -30.32
CA PRO A 516 -71.25 -16.11 -30.57
C PRO A 516 -71.75 -14.97 -29.66
N SER A 517 -70.81 -14.24 -29.06
CA SER A 517 -71.14 -13.08 -28.21
C SER A 517 -71.40 -11.83 -29.05
N THR A 518 -72.46 -11.08 -28.75
CA THR A 518 -72.85 -9.87 -29.50
C THR A 518 -71.99 -8.64 -29.19
N TYR A 519 -71.20 -8.67 -28.12
CA TYR A 519 -70.36 -7.56 -27.65
C TYR A 519 -68.92 -7.56 -28.20
N VAL A 520 -68.56 -8.51 -29.07
CA VAL A 520 -67.26 -8.58 -29.77
C VAL A 520 -67.40 -9.25 -31.15
N PRO A 521 -66.45 -9.07 -32.08
CA PRO A 521 -66.38 -9.88 -33.29
C PRO A 521 -66.30 -11.38 -33.01
N ILE A 522 -66.86 -12.20 -33.91
CA ILE A 522 -66.85 -13.66 -33.77
C ILE A 522 -65.44 -14.19 -33.53
N GLY A 523 -65.27 -15.11 -32.58
CA GLY A 523 -63.98 -15.67 -32.19
C GLY A 523 -63.10 -14.81 -31.28
N GLN A 524 -63.48 -13.57 -30.94
CA GLN A 524 -62.75 -12.73 -29.98
C GLN A 524 -63.32 -12.77 -28.55
N ASP A 525 -64.29 -13.65 -28.28
CA ASP A 525 -64.90 -13.83 -26.95
C ASP A 525 -64.06 -14.70 -26.00
N ALA A 526 -64.17 -14.51 -24.68
CA ALA A 526 -63.48 -15.32 -23.66
C ALA A 526 -64.42 -15.71 -22.51
N MET A 527 -64.93 -16.95 -22.59
CA MET A 527 -65.84 -17.56 -21.62
C MET A 527 -65.11 -18.03 -20.35
N VAL A 528 -65.60 -17.58 -19.20
CA VAL A 528 -65.12 -17.99 -17.86
C VAL A 528 -66.29 -18.53 -17.04
N ASP A 529 -66.02 -19.58 -16.28
CA ASP A 529 -66.98 -20.23 -15.37
C ASP A 529 -66.20 -20.87 -14.20
N TYR A 530 -66.61 -20.59 -12.97
CA TYR A 530 -65.76 -20.79 -11.80
C TYR A 530 -65.56 -22.28 -11.52
N GLY A 531 -64.31 -22.75 -11.64
CA GLY A 531 -63.93 -24.15 -11.51
C GLY A 531 -64.00 -24.97 -12.81
N SER A 532 -64.54 -24.42 -13.92
CA SER A 532 -64.68 -25.16 -15.20
C SER A 532 -63.98 -24.50 -16.41
N SER A 533 -63.83 -23.17 -16.42
CA SER A 533 -63.18 -22.42 -17.50
C SER A 533 -62.59 -21.11 -16.98
N ASP A 534 -61.32 -20.83 -17.29
CA ASP A 534 -60.63 -19.62 -16.83
C ASP A 534 -59.92 -18.92 -18.00
N LEU A 535 -59.74 -17.62 -17.88
CA LEU A 535 -58.92 -16.82 -18.79
C LEU A 535 -57.54 -16.64 -18.16
N LYS A 536 -56.50 -17.12 -18.85
CA LYS A 536 -55.11 -16.95 -18.43
C LYS A 536 -54.26 -16.38 -19.54
N PHE A 537 -53.45 -15.37 -19.22
CA PHE A 537 -52.46 -14.81 -20.12
C PHE A 537 -51.18 -14.44 -19.36
N ARG A 538 -50.04 -14.48 -20.06
CA ARG A 538 -48.70 -14.34 -19.50
C ARG A 538 -47.98 -13.14 -20.08
N ASN A 539 -47.25 -12.42 -19.23
CA ASN A 539 -46.29 -11.42 -19.66
C ASN A 539 -45.01 -12.13 -20.14
N ASP A 540 -44.76 -12.17 -21.45
CA ASP A 540 -43.52 -12.70 -22.03
C ASP A 540 -42.52 -11.57 -22.42
N PHE A 541 -42.77 -10.34 -22.00
CA PHE A 541 -41.80 -9.25 -22.10
C PHE A 541 -40.76 -9.34 -20.97
N ASN A 542 -39.56 -8.81 -21.23
CA ASN A 542 -38.47 -8.69 -20.24
C ASN A 542 -38.62 -7.46 -19.32
N PHE A 543 -39.82 -6.86 -19.26
CA PHE A 543 -40.19 -5.76 -18.37
C PHE A 543 -41.59 -6.01 -17.79
N PRO A 544 -41.91 -5.48 -16.59
CA PRO A 544 -43.25 -5.60 -16.03
C PRO A 544 -44.28 -4.81 -16.84
N VAL A 545 -45.51 -5.31 -16.88
CA VAL A 545 -46.67 -4.59 -17.45
C VAL A 545 -47.74 -4.38 -16.37
N LYS A 546 -48.47 -3.27 -16.46
CA LYS A 546 -49.56 -2.91 -15.55
C LYS A 546 -50.90 -2.91 -16.28
N ILE A 547 -51.87 -3.60 -15.69
CA ILE A 547 -53.24 -3.63 -16.15
C ILE A 547 -53.99 -2.44 -15.53
N VAL A 548 -54.75 -1.71 -16.32
CA VAL A 548 -55.61 -0.61 -15.86
C VAL A 548 -57.02 -0.88 -16.36
N THR A 549 -58.00 -0.86 -15.47
CA THR A 549 -59.39 -1.21 -15.78
C THR A 549 -60.37 -0.27 -15.11
N TYR A 550 -61.42 0.10 -15.84
CA TYR A 550 -62.48 0.96 -15.36
C TYR A 550 -63.77 0.75 -16.17
N VAL A 551 -64.89 1.29 -15.69
CA VAL A 551 -66.16 1.31 -16.42
C VAL A 551 -66.67 2.74 -16.44
N SER A 552 -67.03 3.25 -17.62
CA SER A 552 -67.61 4.58 -17.80
C SER A 552 -69.00 4.45 -18.41
N GLY A 553 -70.03 4.85 -17.66
CA GLY A 553 -71.42 4.61 -18.04
C GLY A 553 -71.73 3.12 -18.17
N LYS A 554 -71.90 2.64 -19.41
CA LYS A 554 -72.07 1.21 -19.74
C LYS A 554 -70.84 0.59 -20.41
N THR A 555 -69.79 1.35 -20.67
CA THR A 555 -68.62 0.89 -21.43
C THR A 555 -67.52 0.42 -20.48
N LEU A 556 -67.16 -0.84 -20.61
CA LEU A 556 -66.03 -1.50 -19.93
C LEU A 556 -64.74 -1.14 -20.65
N TYR A 557 -63.68 -0.84 -19.92
CA TYR A 557 -62.34 -0.59 -20.47
C TYR A 557 -61.29 -1.47 -19.77
N ALA A 558 -60.37 -2.01 -20.58
CA ALA A 558 -59.14 -2.63 -20.12
C ALA A 558 -57.96 -2.10 -20.95
N GLU A 559 -56.88 -1.73 -20.26
CA GLU A 559 -55.65 -1.21 -20.86
C GLU A 559 -54.45 -1.99 -20.31
N ILE A 560 -53.41 -2.10 -21.14
CA ILE A 560 -52.10 -2.65 -20.74
C ILE A 560 -51.07 -1.55 -20.93
N TRP A 561 -50.32 -1.24 -19.87
CA TRP A 561 -49.26 -0.24 -19.83
C TRP A 561 -47.91 -0.89 -19.55
N GLY A 562 -46.84 -0.37 -20.14
CA GLY A 562 -45.50 -0.95 -20.05
C GLY A 562 -44.50 -0.15 -20.87
N LEU A 563 -43.57 -0.84 -21.52
CA LEU A 563 -42.71 -0.30 -22.57
C LEU A 563 -43.19 -0.83 -23.93
N GLN A 564 -43.15 0.00 -24.97
CA GLN A 564 -43.52 -0.45 -26.33
C GLN A 564 -42.32 -1.17 -26.98
N PRO A 565 -42.41 -2.46 -27.36
CA PRO A 565 -41.30 -3.16 -28.01
C PRO A 565 -40.97 -2.54 -29.36
N THR A 566 -39.72 -2.15 -29.58
CA THR A 566 -39.29 -1.34 -30.75
C THR A 566 -39.62 -1.94 -32.12
N TRP A 567 -39.80 -3.26 -32.20
CA TRP A 567 -40.07 -4.00 -33.43
C TRP A 567 -41.53 -3.95 -33.93
N TYR A 568 -42.48 -3.41 -33.16
CA TYR A 568 -43.82 -3.06 -33.64
C TYR A 568 -44.34 -1.77 -33.01
N ASP A 569 -45.28 -1.11 -33.68
CA ASP A 569 -45.90 0.14 -33.22
C ASP A 569 -47.27 -0.12 -32.58
N TYR A 570 -48.04 -1.06 -33.14
CA TYR A 570 -49.34 -1.51 -32.60
C TYR A 570 -49.72 -2.91 -33.13
N ILE A 571 -50.82 -3.47 -32.61
CA ILE A 571 -51.33 -4.78 -33.01
C ILE A 571 -52.80 -4.67 -33.45
N ASN A 572 -53.07 -5.02 -34.71
CA ASN A 572 -54.43 -5.23 -35.21
C ASN A 572 -54.89 -6.67 -34.94
N VAL A 573 -56.20 -6.87 -34.74
CA VAL A 573 -56.81 -8.20 -34.52
C VAL A 573 -58.02 -8.35 -35.42
N SER A 574 -57.99 -9.37 -36.28
CA SER A 574 -59.09 -9.72 -37.19
C SER A 574 -59.56 -11.14 -36.91
N SER A 575 -60.85 -11.39 -37.15
CA SER A 575 -61.44 -12.71 -36.97
C SER A 575 -62.61 -12.93 -37.92
N TRP A 576 -62.84 -14.19 -38.31
CA TRP A 576 -63.78 -14.57 -39.35
C TRP A 576 -64.39 -15.94 -39.09
N SER A 577 -65.57 -16.19 -39.66
CA SER A 577 -66.17 -17.53 -39.67
C SER A 577 -65.37 -18.48 -40.56
N THR A 578 -65.17 -19.70 -40.10
CA THR A 578 -64.55 -20.80 -40.86
C THR A 578 -65.53 -21.92 -41.19
N GLY A 579 -66.83 -21.72 -40.90
CA GLY A 579 -67.90 -22.69 -41.09
C GLY A 579 -69.12 -22.34 -40.26
N ALA A 580 -70.23 -23.08 -40.43
CA ALA A 580 -71.51 -22.77 -39.78
C ALA A 580 -71.47 -22.69 -38.24
N LYS A 581 -70.43 -23.27 -37.61
CA LYS A 581 -70.25 -23.30 -36.14
C LYS A 581 -68.82 -22.98 -35.68
N SER A 582 -67.94 -22.47 -36.54
CA SER A 582 -66.52 -22.28 -36.21
C SER A 582 -65.97 -20.92 -36.64
N ALA A 583 -64.98 -20.41 -35.91
CA ALA A 583 -64.30 -19.17 -36.24
C ALA A 583 -62.79 -19.22 -35.93
N ALA A 584 -62.02 -18.48 -36.72
CA ALA A 584 -60.60 -18.24 -36.52
C ALA A 584 -60.34 -16.76 -36.22
N ALA A 585 -59.24 -16.48 -35.53
CA ALA A 585 -58.79 -15.13 -35.21
C ALA A 585 -57.25 -15.06 -35.32
N CYS A 586 -56.74 -13.94 -35.81
CA CYS A 586 -55.31 -13.67 -35.89
C CYS A 586 -55.01 -12.26 -35.36
N ARG A 587 -53.81 -12.09 -34.80
CA ARG A 587 -53.22 -10.78 -34.51
C ARG A 587 -52.08 -10.48 -35.47
N TYR A 588 -52.00 -9.22 -35.88
CA TYR A 588 -51.05 -8.70 -36.85
C TYR A 588 -50.27 -7.56 -36.19
N TYR A 589 -48.98 -7.79 -35.96
CA TYR A 589 -48.07 -6.80 -35.42
C TYR A 589 -47.65 -5.87 -36.57
N ILE A 590 -47.89 -4.57 -36.41
CA ILE A 590 -47.64 -3.56 -37.45
C ILE A 590 -46.38 -2.77 -37.10
N LYS A 591 -45.48 -2.57 -38.07
CA LYS A 591 -44.36 -1.62 -37.98
C LYS A 591 -44.34 -0.74 -39.22
N ASN A 592 -44.27 0.58 -39.04
CA ASN A 592 -44.26 1.58 -40.12
C ASN A 592 -45.39 1.36 -41.16
N GLY A 593 -46.59 0.95 -40.69
CA GLY A 593 -47.75 0.63 -41.53
C GLY A 593 -47.78 -0.79 -42.13
N SER A 594 -46.68 -1.54 -42.10
CA SER A 594 -46.55 -2.89 -42.66
C SER A 594 -46.73 -3.99 -41.60
N VAL A 595 -47.31 -5.13 -41.97
CA VAL A 595 -47.36 -6.32 -41.10
C VAL A 595 -45.97 -6.94 -41.01
N VAL A 596 -45.41 -7.03 -39.80
CA VAL A 596 -44.09 -7.66 -39.54
C VAL A 596 -44.18 -9.03 -38.87
N LYS A 597 -45.31 -9.34 -38.22
CA LYS A 597 -45.60 -10.67 -37.68
C LYS A 597 -47.11 -10.92 -37.71
N THR A 598 -47.50 -12.12 -38.13
CA THR A 598 -48.87 -12.64 -37.98
C THR A 598 -48.83 -13.77 -36.96
N GLU A 599 -49.83 -13.84 -36.08
CA GLU A 599 -49.94 -14.88 -35.06
C GLU A 599 -51.39 -15.33 -34.91
N GLN A 600 -51.62 -16.64 -34.99
CA GLN A 600 -52.95 -17.23 -34.85
C GLN A 600 -53.36 -17.30 -33.38
N LEU A 601 -54.55 -16.78 -33.07
CA LEU A 601 -55.16 -16.85 -31.73
C LEU A 601 -55.98 -18.15 -31.60
N PRO A 602 -56.31 -18.59 -30.37
CA PRO A 602 -57.08 -19.82 -30.16
C PRO A 602 -58.39 -19.83 -30.94
N SER A 603 -58.63 -20.89 -31.72
CA SER A 603 -59.83 -21.07 -32.52
C SER A 603 -61.09 -21.18 -31.65
N SER A 604 -62.27 -21.04 -32.28
CA SER A 604 -63.56 -21.05 -31.59
C SER A 604 -64.53 -22.03 -32.25
N TYR A 605 -65.25 -22.80 -31.44
CA TYR A 605 -66.30 -23.71 -31.90
C TYR A 605 -67.58 -23.56 -31.06
N TYR A 606 -68.65 -23.12 -31.71
CA TYR A 606 -69.96 -22.84 -31.14
C TYR A 606 -70.86 -24.09 -31.25
N LYS A 607 -71.75 -24.34 -30.29
CA LYS A 607 -72.56 -25.57 -30.18
C LYS A 607 -74.02 -25.34 -30.56
#